data_AF-A0A7S0HL64-F1
#
_entry.id   AF-A0A7S0HL64-F1
#
_cell.length_a   1.000
_cell.length_b   1.000
_cell.length_c   1.000
_cell.angle_alpha   90.00
_cell.angle_beta   90.00
_cell.angle_gamma   90.00
#
_symmetry.space_group_name_H-M   'P 1'
#
loop_
_entity.id
_entity.type
_entity.pdbx_description
1 polymer ?
#
loop_
_entity_poly.entity_id
_entity_poly.type
_entity_poly.pdbx_seq_one_letter_code
_entity_poly.pdbx_strand_id
1 'polypeptide(L)'
;RIAGDEARHEKAYQLFVERVLELDPDGAIISYADMMKKQIVMPAELMCDGYENPQRMESGLYEDFGRVATDLQVYTGVDYADIIEHLNEFWQIEKVTGLGPEAQEAQEYLGKLPVRFRKLANRQQKQLQKTPREARPWPWINGREC
;
A
#
# COMPACT_ATOMS: atom_id res chain seq x y z
N ARG A 1 -20.84 -2.90 -6.57
CA ARG A 1 -20.79 -4.37 -6.75
C ARG A 1 -19.37 -4.87 -6.50
N ILE A 2 -18.37 -4.46 -7.29
CA ILE A 2 -16.95 -4.84 -7.11
C ILE A 2 -16.43 -4.54 -5.69
N ALA A 3 -16.54 -3.29 -5.21
CA ALA A 3 -16.07 -2.94 -3.86
C ALA A 3 -16.71 -3.77 -2.72
N GLY A 4 -17.98 -4.16 -2.89
CA GLY A 4 -18.65 -5.03 -1.92
C GLY A 4 -18.15 -6.46 -1.96
N ASP A 5 -17.63 -6.92 -3.10
CA ASP A 5 -17.00 -8.24 -3.25
C ASP A 5 -15.60 -8.21 -2.63
N GLU A 6 -14.82 -7.14 -2.88
CA GLU A 6 -13.50 -6.95 -2.25
C GLU A 6 -13.59 -6.84 -0.73
N ALA A 7 -14.59 -6.16 -0.17
CA ALA A 7 -14.79 -6.11 1.28
C ALA A 7 -15.02 -7.51 1.90
N ARG A 8 -15.65 -8.43 1.15
CA ARG A 8 -15.82 -9.82 1.60
C ARG A 8 -14.52 -10.62 1.50
N HIS A 9 -13.72 -10.38 0.46
CA HIS A 9 -12.40 -10.99 0.33
C HIS A 9 -11.46 -10.53 1.44
N GLU A 10 -11.38 -9.22 1.67
CA GLU A 10 -10.60 -8.64 2.78
C GLU A 10 -10.98 -9.29 4.11
N LYS A 11 -12.29 -9.37 4.41
CA LYS A 11 -12.76 -9.98 5.64
C LYS A 11 -12.35 -11.45 5.78
N ALA A 12 -12.41 -12.22 4.70
CA ALA A 12 -11.99 -13.62 4.70
C ALA A 12 -10.48 -13.76 5.00
N TYR A 13 -9.64 -12.93 4.37
CA TYR A 13 -8.19 -12.94 4.61
C TYR A 13 -7.83 -12.46 6.03
N GLN A 14 -8.52 -11.44 6.54
CA GLN A 14 -8.35 -10.96 7.91
C GLN A 14 -8.60 -12.08 8.94
N LEU A 15 -9.70 -12.82 8.79
CA LEU A 15 -10.05 -13.95 9.67
C LEU A 15 -9.05 -15.11 9.56
N PHE A 16 -8.50 -15.34 8.36
CA PHE A 16 -7.46 -16.35 8.18
C PHE A 16 -6.20 -16.00 8.97
N VAL A 17 -5.71 -14.77 8.84
CA VAL A 17 -4.52 -14.29 9.58
C VAL A 17 -4.76 -14.24 11.09
N GLU A 18 -5.97 -13.86 11.52
CA GLU A 18 -6.37 -13.93 12.93
C GLU A 18 -6.19 -15.36 13.48
N ARG A 19 -6.61 -16.37 12.71
CA ARG A 19 -6.40 -17.76 13.13
C ARG A 19 -4.92 -18.17 13.16
N VAL A 20 -4.08 -17.61 12.29
CA VAL A 20 -2.63 -17.84 12.34
C VAL A 20 -2.03 -17.21 13.60
N LEU A 21 -2.41 -15.97 13.95
CA LEU A 21 -1.96 -15.27 15.15
C LEU A 21 -2.30 -16.03 16.44
N GLU A 22 -3.45 -16.71 16.50
CA GLU A 22 -3.83 -17.53 17.65
C GLU A 22 -2.97 -18.80 17.80
N LEU A 23 -2.47 -19.36 16.68
CA LEU A 23 -1.72 -20.61 16.64
C LEU A 23 -0.20 -20.40 16.75
N ASP A 24 0.31 -19.35 16.11
CA ASP A 24 1.72 -18.98 16.05
C ASP A 24 1.87 -17.44 16.07
N PRO A 25 1.74 -16.81 17.26
CA PRO A 25 1.77 -15.36 17.37
C PRO A 25 3.13 -14.77 16.99
N ASP A 26 4.23 -15.45 17.32
CA ASP A 26 5.59 -15.01 17.00
C ASP A 26 5.80 -15.00 15.48
N GLY A 27 5.55 -16.14 14.82
CA GLY A 27 5.74 -16.28 13.38
C GLY A 27 4.85 -15.34 12.56
N ALA A 28 3.60 -15.15 13.00
CA ALA A 28 2.68 -14.23 12.34
C ALA A 28 3.14 -12.77 12.41
N ILE A 29 3.55 -12.30 13.59
CA ILE A 29 4.01 -10.91 13.77
C ILE A 29 5.31 -10.65 13.01
N ILE A 30 6.27 -11.59 13.07
CA ILE A 30 7.54 -11.47 12.35
C ILE A 30 7.30 -11.43 10.84
N SER A 31 6.44 -12.32 10.32
CA SER A 31 6.10 -12.37 8.90
C SER A 31 5.39 -11.10 8.43
N TYR A 32 4.48 -10.56 9.26
CA TYR A 32 3.81 -9.31 8.95
C TYR A 32 4.79 -8.13 8.90
N ALA A 33 5.70 -8.03 9.87
CA ALA A 33 6.75 -7.02 9.87
C ALA A 33 7.69 -7.16 8.66
N ASP A 34 8.04 -8.38 8.25
CA ASP A 34 8.86 -8.63 7.05
C ASP A 34 8.17 -8.15 5.77
N MET A 35 6.89 -8.47 5.59
CA MET A 35 6.11 -7.96 4.45
C MET A 35 6.05 -6.43 4.43
N MET A 36 5.90 -5.80 5.59
CA MET A 36 5.91 -4.34 5.70
C MET A 36 7.28 -3.72 5.40
N LYS A 37 8.39 -4.38 5.78
CA LYS A 37 9.76 -3.94 5.44
C LYS A 37 10.02 -4.02 3.93
N LYS A 38 9.48 -5.04 3.25
CA LYS A 38 9.58 -5.22 1.80
C LYS A 38 8.70 -4.25 1.00
N GLN A 39 7.75 -3.60 1.67
CA GLN A 39 6.65 -2.82 1.08
C GLN A 39 5.72 -3.72 0.24
N ILE A 40 4.41 -3.46 0.32
CA ILE A 40 3.46 -4.21 -0.51
C ILE A 40 3.55 -3.66 -1.93
N VAL A 41 4.16 -4.46 -2.80
CA VAL A 41 4.25 -4.19 -4.23
C VAL A 41 2.87 -4.28 -4.85
N MET A 42 2.51 -3.26 -5.64
CA MET A 42 1.24 -3.28 -6.35
C MET A 42 1.26 -4.38 -7.43
N PRO A 43 0.20 -5.19 -7.57
CA PRO A 43 0.20 -6.33 -8.50
C PRO A 43 0.49 -5.96 -9.96
N ALA A 44 0.19 -4.71 -10.34
CA ALA A 44 0.40 -4.17 -11.68
C ALA A 44 1.58 -3.18 -11.75
N GLU A 45 2.58 -3.26 -10.87
CA GLU A 45 3.77 -2.38 -10.92
C GLU A 45 4.50 -2.46 -12.27
N LEU A 46 4.55 -3.65 -12.89
CA LEU A 46 5.19 -3.90 -14.18
C LEU A 46 4.26 -3.66 -15.37
N MET A 47 3.31 -2.72 -15.26
CA MET A 47 2.34 -2.43 -16.31
C MET A 47 3.03 -1.94 -17.59
N CYS A 48 2.64 -2.51 -18.73
CA CYS A 48 3.11 -2.13 -20.05
C CYS A 48 1.93 -2.09 -21.03
N ASP A 49 1.88 -1.06 -21.88
CA ASP A 49 0.86 -0.90 -22.92
C ASP A 49 1.31 -1.39 -24.30
N GLY A 50 2.51 -1.98 -24.39
CA GLY A 50 3.07 -2.54 -25.62
C GLY A 50 3.55 -1.49 -26.62
N TYR A 51 3.53 -0.21 -26.26
CA TYR A 51 4.06 0.87 -27.08
C TYR A 51 5.38 1.36 -26.48
N GLU A 52 6.47 1.32 -27.25
CA GLU A 52 7.65 2.11 -26.94
C GLU A 52 7.29 3.58 -27.13
N ASN A 53 6.94 4.28 -26.05
CA ASN A 53 6.72 5.72 -26.10
C ASN A 53 8.05 6.43 -25.76
N PRO A 54 8.71 7.09 -26.74
CA PRO A 54 9.98 7.79 -26.50
C PRO A 54 9.85 8.92 -25.47
N GLN A 55 8.64 9.47 -25.28
CA GLN A 55 8.36 10.51 -24.28
C GLN A 55 8.14 9.96 -22.86
N ARG A 56 7.92 8.64 -22.68
CA ARG A 56 7.78 8.00 -21.36
C ARG A 56 9.07 7.34 -20.87
N MET A 57 10.19 7.56 -21.55
CA MET A 57 11.46 6.90 -21.25
C MET A 57 11.99 7.19 -19.83
N GLU A 58 11.51 8.25 -19.17
CA GLU A 58 11.94 8.64 -17.81
C GLU A 58 11.08 8.10 -16.66
N SER A 59 9.82 7.71 -16.91
CA SER A 59 8.88 7.21 -15.87
C SER A 59 7.99 6.11 -16.44
N GLY A 60 7.89 4.99 -15.73
CA GLY A 60 7.12 3.84 -16.18
C GLY A 60 5.62 4.15 -16.29
N LEU A 61 4.88 3.41 -17.13
CA LEU A 61 3.42 3.55 -17.28
C LEU A 61 2.68 3.42 -15.93
N TYR A 62 3.16 2.55 -15.05
CA TYR A 62 2.61 2.40 -13.70
C TYR A 62 2.81 3.67 -12.85
N GLU A 63 3.95 4.35 -12.95
CA GLU A 63 4.21 5.58 -12.19
C GLU A 63 3.30 6.71 -12.65
N ASP A 64 3.13 6.88 -13.97
CA ASP A 64 2.20 7.83 -14.56
C ASP A 64 0.75 7.53 -14.10
N PHE A 65 0.36 6.24 -14.07
CA PHE A 65 -0.98 5.83 -13.63
C PHE A 65 -1.18 6.08 -12.14
N GLY A 66 -0.22 5.69 -11.31
CA GLY A 66 -0.24 5.92 -9.87
C GLY A 66 -0.30 7.40 -9.52
N ARG A 67 0.36 8.26 -10.31
CA ARG A 67 0.30 9.72 -10.17
C ARG A 67 -1.12 10.24 -10.44
N VAL A 68 -1.77 9.80 -11.52
CA VAL A 68 -3.17 10.16 -11.83
C VAL A 68 -4.12 9.70 -10.72
N ALA A 69 -3.98 8.45 -10.24
CA ALA A 69 -4.81 7.92 -9.15
C ALA A 69 -4.64 8.72 -7.85
N THR A 70 -3.41 9.16 -7.55
CA THR A 70 -3.10 9.98 -6.38
C THR A 70 -3.69 11.39 -6.51
N ASP A 71 -3.56 12.03 -7.68
CA ASP A 71 -4.09 13.39 -7.92
C ASP A 71 -5.63 13.41 -7.84
N LEU A 72 -6.28 12.34 -8.31
CA LEU A 72 -7.73 12.15 -8.21
C LEU A 72 -8.20 11.64 -6.84
N GLN A 73 -7.28 11.43 -5.89
CA GLN A 73 -7.57 10.89 -4.56
C GLN A 73 -8.29 9.54 -4.57
N VAL A 74 -8.08 8.72 -5.61
CA VAL A 74 -8.63 7.36 -5.70
C VAL A 74 -7.85 6.41 -4.81
N TYR A 75 -6.52 6.56 -4.79
CA TYR A 75 -5.63 5.83 -3.91
C TYR A 75 -4.34 6.63 -3.70
N THR A 76 -3.99 6.87 -2.45
CA THR A 76 -2.88 7.73 -2.05
C THR A 76 -1.99 7.03 -1.03
N GLY A 77 -0.82 7.60 -0.76
CA GLY A 77 0.03 7.11 0.33
C GLY A 77 -0.60 7.22 1.72
N VAL A 78 -1.64 8.06 1.89
CA VAL A 78 -2.38 8.16 3.16
C VAL A 78 -3.28 6.94 3.32
N ASP A 79 -3.98 6.53 2.26
CA ASP A 79 -4.82 5.33 2.28
C ASP A 79 -4.00 4.09 2.62
N TYR A 80 -2.75 3.99 2.13
CA TYR A 80 -1.84 2.92 2.51
C TYR A 80 -1.52 2.92 4.01
N ALA A 81 -1.32 4.09 4.62
CA ALA A 81 -1.09 4.19 6.07
C ALA A 81 -2.34 3.80 6.87
N ASP A 82 -3.51 4.19 6.37
CA ASP A 82 -4.81 3.91 6.99
C ASP A 82 -5.13 2.41 6.93
N ILE A 83 -4.79 1.72 5.83
CA ILE A 83 -4.91 0.25 5.71
C ILE A 83 -4.04 -0.45 6.77
N ILE A 84 -2.79 -0.02 6.96
CA ILE A 84 -1.90 -0.62 7.98
C ILE A 84 -2.48 -0.40 9.39
N GLU A 85 -2.96 0.81 9.68
CA GLU A 85 -3.60 1.13 10.98
C GLU A 85 -4.84 0.25 11.20
N HIS A 86 -5.70 0.12 10.19
CA HIS A 86 -6.88 -0.73 10.23
C HIS A 86 -6.54 -2.19 10.51
N LEU A 87 -5.52 -2.75 9.84
CA LEU A 87 -5.09 -4.14 10.03
C LEU A 87 -4.46 -4.35 11.42
N ASN A 88 -3.63 -3.40 11.87
CA ASN A 88 -3.04 -3.43 13.22
C ASN A 88 -4.13 -3.43 14.31
N GLU A 89 -5.16 -2.60 14.14
CA GLU A 89 -6.31 -2.54 15.04
C GLU A 89 -7.15 -3.82 14.96
N PHE A 90 -7.43 -4.32 13.75
CA PHE A 90 -8.23 -5.53 13.56
C PHE A 90 -7.61 -6.73 14.28
N TRP A 91 -6.30 -6.95 14.07
CA TRP A 91 -5.56 -8.05 14.70
C TRP A 91 -5.08 -7.75 16.12
N GLN A 92 -5.37 -6.55 16.65
CA GLN A 92 -4.95 -6.11 17.98
C GLN A 92 -3.45 -6.28 18.22
N ILE A 93 -2.62 -5.95 17.22
CA ILE A 93 -1.18 -6.25 17.21
C ILE A 93 -0.48 -5.77 18.48
N GLU A 94 -0.80 -4.57 18.99
CA GLU A 94 -0.18 -4.02 20.21
C GLU A 94 -0.55 -4.78 21.50
N LYS A 95 -1.64 -5.55 21.50
CA LYS A 95 -2.13 -6.28 22.67
C LYS A 95 -1.69 -7.74 22.70
N VAL A 96 -0.99 -8.21 21.67
CA VAL A 96 -0.47 -9.59 21.65
C VAL A 96 0.64 -9.70 22.70
N THR A 97 0.50 -10.66 23.62
CA THR A 97 1.43 -10.89 24.73
C THR A 97 2.06 -12.27 24.66
N GLY A 98 3.13 -12.50 25.42
CA GLY A 98 3.82 -13.80 25.44
C GLY A 98 4.77 -14.01 24.26
N LEU A 99 5.11 -12.93 23.57
CA LEU A 99 5.96 -12.93 22.39
C LEU A 99 7.44 -13.12 22.76
N GLY A 100 8.18 -13.82 21.89
CA GLY A 100 9.64 -13.86 21.93
C GLY A 100 10.28 -12.48 21.64
N PRO A 101 11.58 -12.29 21.94
CA PRO A 101 12.24 -10.98 21.78
C PRO A 101 12.18 -10.42 20.35
N GLU A 102 12.36 -11.27 19.34
CA GLU A 102 12.29 -10.87 17.93
C GLU A 102 10.87 -10.44 17.53
N ALA A 103 9.85 -11.17 17.98
CA ALA A 103 8.46 -10.83 17.73
C ALA A 103 8.03 -9.54 18.45
N GLN A 104 8.56 -9.25 19.65
CA GLN A 104 8.34 -7.97 20.34
C GLN A 104 8.94 -6.79 19.56
N GLU A 105 10.14 -6.93 19.00
CA GLU A 105 10.73 -5.88 18.16
C GLU A 105 9.89 -5.65 16.89
N ALA A 106 9.43 -6.74 16.26
CA ALA A 106 8.54 -6.69 15.11
C ALA A 106 7.19 -6.02 15.45
N GLN A 107 6.59 -6.33 16.60
CA GLN A 107 5.37 -5.72 17.11
C GLN A 107 5.55 -4.21 17.31
N GLU A 108 6.65 -3.77 17.94
CA GLU A 108 6.95 -2.34 18.11
C GLU A 108 7.15 -1.62 16.78
N TYR A 109 7.81 -2.26 15.82
CA TYR A 109 7.99 -1.72 14.47
C TYR A 109 6.64 -1.51 13.78
N LEU A 110 5.75 -2.50 13.84
CA LEU A 110 4.41 -2.45 13.24
C LEU A 110 3.54 -1.36 13.88
N GLY A 111 3.55 -1.20 15.21
CA GLY A 111 2.77 -0.16 15.88
C GLY A 111 3.19 1.26 15.50
N LYS A 112 4.50 1.50 15.26
CA LYS A 112 5.02 2.82 14.84
C LYS A 112 4.82 3.09 13.34
N LEU A 113 4.50 2.07 12.55
CA LEU A 113 4.53 2.11 11.10
C LEU A 113 3.46 3.03 10.47
N PRO A 114 2.17 3.00 10.88
CA PRO A 114 1.15 3.87 10.30
C PRO A 114 1.51 5.35 10.39
N VAL A 115 1.97 5.79 11.57
CA VAL A 115 2.39 7.19 11.80
C VAL A 115 3.55 7.58 10.90
N ARG A 116 4.51 6.67 10.69
CA ARG A 116 5.66 6.91 9.80
C ARG A 116 5.22 7.06 8.35
N PHE A 117 4.38 6.16 7.85
CA PHE A 117 3.88 6.21 6.48
C PHE A 117 2.98 7.42 6.24
N ARG A 118 2.09 7.76 7.19
CA ARG A 118 1.26 8.97 7.10
C ARG A 118 2.09 10.24 6.99
N LYS A 119 3.18 10.36 7.78
CA LYS A 119 4.12 11.49 7.66
C LYS A 119 4.82 11.53 6.29
N LEU A 120 5.23 10.37 5.77
CA LEU A 120 5.88 10.26 4.47
C LEU A 120 4.91 10.63 3.34
N ALA A 121 3.70 10.10 3.36
CA ALA A 121 2.64 10.37 2.40
C ALA A 121 2.28 11.87 2.35
N ASN A 122 2.11 12.50 3.50
CA ASN A 122 1.87 13.94 3.58
C ASN A 122 3.02 14.78 3.00
N ARG A 123 4.27 14.33 3.16
CA ARG A 123 5.43 15.01 2.55
C ARG A 123 5.43 14.84 1.04
N GLN A 124 5.17 13.62 0.54
CA GLN A 124 5.05 13.36 -0.88
C GLN A 124 3.93 14.20 -1.49
N GLN A 125 2.72 14.19 -0.92
CA GLN A 125 1.60 14.99 -1.42
C GLN A 125 1.95 16.50 -1.52
N LYS A 126 2.66 17.05 -0.54
CA LYS A 126 3.14 18.45 -0.61
C LYS A 126 4.17 18.68 -1.72
N GLN A 127 5.02 17.72 -2.03
CA GLN A 127 5.94 17.81 -3.17
C GLN A 127 5.17 17.73 -4.49
N LEU A 128 4.24 16.79 -4.59
CA LEU A 128 3.36 16.59 -5.73
C LEU A 128 2.49 17.83 -6.05
N GLN A 129 2.09 18.61 -5.04
CA GLN A 129 1.41 19.89 -5.24
C GLN A 129 2.33 21.00 -5.79
N LYS A 130 3.64 20.92 -5.53
CA LYS A 130 4.63 21.90 -6.02
C LYS A 130 5.14 21.59 -7.43
N THR A 131 5.05 20.34 -7.84
CA THR A 131 5.44 19.87 -9.16
C THR A 131 4.21 19.30 -9.86
N PRO A 132 3.43 20.17 -10.55
CA PRO A 132 2.27 19.73 -11.31
C PRO A 132 2.68 18.67 -12.32
N ARG A 133 1.84 17.66 -12.49
CA ARG A 133 2.05 16.65 -13.51
C ARG A 133 1.91 17.29 -14.89
N GLU A 134 2.82 16.96 -15.79
CA GLU A 134 2.68 17.32 -17.20
C GLU A 134 1.61 16.43 -17.85
N ALA A 135 0.75 17.05 -18.66
CA ALA A 135 -0.25 16.30 -19.42
C ALA A 135 0.48 15.40 -20.43
N ARG A 136 0.13 14.12 -20.47
CA ARG A 136 0.76 13.13 -21.35
C ARG A 136 -0.30 12.39 -22.15
N PRO A 137 -0.02 11.98 -23.39
CA PRO A 137 -0.97 11.20 -24.17
C PRO A 137 -1.11 9.78 -23.61
N TRP A 138 -2.34 9.26 -23.62
CA TRP A 138 -2.68 7.94 -23.09
C TRP A 138 -3.31 7.05 -24.17
N PRO A 139 -2.72 5.89 -24.49
CA PRO A 139 -3.28 4.96 -25.47
C PRO A 139 -4.70 4.50 -25.12
N TRP A 140 -4.99 4.31 -23.83
CA TRP A 140 -6.30 3.84 -23.35
C TRP A 140 -7.45 4.82 -23.59
N ILE A 141 -7.15 6.10 -23.84
CA ILE A 141 -8.14 7.13 -24.15
C ILE A 141 -7.93 7.72 -25.54
N ASN A 142 -7.40 6.92 -26.47
CA ASN A 142 -7.17 7.28 -27.88
C ASN A 142 -6.18 8.44 -28.06
N GLY A 143 -5.09 8.44 -27.26
CA GLY A 143 -4.05 9.46 -27.35
C GLY A 143 -4.44 10.82 -26.76
N ARG A 144 -5.61 10.93 -26.13
CA ARG A 144 -5.96 12.12 -25.36
C ARG A 144 -5.00 12.30 -24.20
N GLU A 145 -4.76 13.55 -23.86
CA GLU A 145 -3.91 13.92 -22.75
C GLU A 145 -4.75 14.04 -21.49
N CYS A 146 -4.25 13.44 -20.43
CA CYS A 146 -4.59 13.84 -19.08
C CYS A 146 -3.30 14.22 -18.41
#